data_AF-A0A535Q242-F1
#
_entry.id   AF-A0A535Q242-F1
#
_cell.length_a   1.000
_cell.length_b   1.000
_cell.length_c   1.000
_cell.angle_alpha   90.00
_cell.angle_beta   90.00
_cell.angle_gamma   90.00
#
_symmetry.space_group_name_H-M   'P 1'
#
loop_
_entity.id
_entity.type
_entity.pdbx_description
1 polymer ?
#
loop_
_entity_poly.entity_id
_entity_poly.type
_entity_poly.pdbx_seq_one_letter_code
_entity_poly.pdbx_strand_id
1 'polypeptide(L)'
;MSLALIGVGIGAVNAPVVEAAGTAFYLHCGTCPSTNGTLNSTSPAGATSATWALGTASQACKWATTSSTTGSQIIVASDVFTFTFWASNSHSGSQTAAISAVFGYSSASTCTTVTTIASMPSFSFTLASLAGATQEIAPTFSPASNITVPTGSFFCWTITVATANVNISFLWDATTTTTNLNSSQTIFIPELLLALLGLGVIIPLAARARLRLPLKSHGGCRT
;
A
#
# COMPACT_ATOMS: atom_id res chain seq x y z
N MET A 1 -27.13 -13.10 45.95
CA MET A 1 -26.25 -12.58 44.88
C MET A 1 -25.04 -13.49 44.80
N SER A 2 -25.01 -14.40 43.84
CA SER A 2 -23.87 -15.29 43.61
C SER A 2 -23.78 -15.69 42.14
N LEU A 3 -22.59 -15.47 41.57
CA LEU A 3 -21.96 -16.09 40.40
C LEU A 3 -22.57 -15.88 39.01
N ALA A 4 -22.06 -14.86 38.32
CA ALA A 4 -21.94 -14.85 36.85
C ALA A 4 -20.45 -14.98 36.50
N LEU A 5 -19.95 -16.22 36.42
CA LEU A 5 -18.64 -16.53 35.86
C LEU A 5 -18.80 -17.86 35.12
N ILE A 6 -19.05 -17.83 33.81
CA ILE A 6 -18.82 -18.88 32.81
C ILE A 6 -19.30 -18.26 31.49
N GLY A 7 -18.40 -18.07 30.53
CA GLY A 7 -18.76 -17.51 29.23
C GLY A 7 -17.61 -16.96 28.39
N VAL A 8 -16.36 -17.08 28.84
CA VAL A 8 -15.17 -16.77 28.03
C VAL A 8 -14.40 -18.06 27.86
N GLY A 9 -14.64 -18.79 26.77
CA GLY A 9 -13.89 -20.03 26.55
C GLY A 9 -14.17 -20.80 25.25
N ILE A 10 -15.31 -20.60 24.58
CA ILE A 10 -15.68 -21.47 23.43
C ILE A 10 -15.97 -20.69 22.14
N GLY A 11 -15.50 -19.44 22.04
CA GLY A 11 -15.67 -18.60 20.84
C GLY A 11 -14.43 -18.43 19.97
N ALA A 12 -13.23 -18.78 20.46
CA ALA A 12 -11.97 -18.41 19.81
C ALA A 12 -11.44 -19.46 18.81
N VAL A 13 -12.03 -20.67 18.76
CA VAL A 13 -11.46 -21.79 17.99
C VAL A 13 -11.96 -21.83 16.53
N ASN A 14 -13.02 -21.10 16.22
CA ASN A 14 -13.60 -21.02 14.88
C ASN A 14 -13.93 -19.58 14.49
N ALA A 15 -13.05 -18.63 14.85
CA ALA A 15 -13.06 -17.38 14.10
C ALA A 15 -12.81 -17.77 12.64
N PRO A 16 -13.71 -17.42 11.69
CA PRO A 16 -13.41 -17.63 10.29
C PRO A 16 -12.03 -17.04 10.04
N VAL A 17 -11.19 -17.76 9.31
CA VAL A 17 -10.03 -17.15 8.66
C VAL A 17 -10.65 -16.20 7.66
N VAL A 18 -11.02 -15.02 8.13
CA VAL A 18 -11.17 -13.85 7.30
C VAL A 18 -9.82 -13.76 6.64
N GLU A 19 -9.76 -14.09 5.35
CA GLU A 19 -8.68 -13.66 4.46
C GLU A 19 -8.38 -12.23 4.86
N ALA A 20 -7.26 -12.03 5.56
CA ALA A 20 -6.92 -10.74 6.11
C ALA A 20 -6.94 -9.79 4.92
N ALA A 21 -7.74 -8.71 4.99
CA ALA A 21 -7.76 -7.75 3.91
C ALA A 21 -6.32 -7.28 3.69
N GLY A 22 -5.76 -7.62 2.53
CA GLY A 22 -4.37 -7.31 2.20
C GLY A 22 -4.10 -5.81 2.30
N THR A 23 -2.83 -5.44 2.34
CA THR A 23 -2.45 -4.02 2.44
C THR A 23 -2.00 -3.51 1.09
N ALA A 24 -2.63 -2.45 0.60
CA ALA A 24 -2.14 -1.70 -0.55
C ALA A 24 -1.35 -0.48 -0.07
N PHE A 25 -0.10 -0.38 -0.48
CA PHE A 25 0.76 0.78 -0.26
C PHE A 25 0.97 1.52 -1.57
N TYR A 26 0.43 2.72 -1.67
CA TYR A 26 0.59 3.61 -2.81
C TYR A 26 1.85 4.47 -2.65
N LEU A 27 2.53 4.67 -3.77
CA LEU A 27 3.68 5.55 -3.87
C LEU A 27 3.17 6.97 -4.11
N HIS A 28 3.61 7.91 -3.28
CA HIS A 28 3.23 9.32 -3.34
C HIS A 28 4.44 10.23 -3.30
N CYS A 29 4.27 11.42 -3.87
CA CYS A 29 5.22 12.52 -3.81
C CYS A 29 6.65 12.08 -4.21
N GLY A 30 7.61 12.97 -3.99
CA GLY A 30 9.02 12.71 -4.24
C GLY A 30 9.47 13.09 -5.65
N THR A 31 10.74 13.41 -5.76
CA THR A 31 11.44 13.61 -7.03
C THR A 31 12.53 12.58 -7.08
N CYS A 32 12.25 11.43 -7.68
CA CYS A 32 13.26 10.40 -7.82
C CYS A 32 14.38 10.90 -8.75
N PRO A 33 15.67 10.76 -8.37
CA PRO A 33 16.20 10.08 -7.17
C PRO A 33 16.60 11.04 -6.05
N SER A 34 16.35 12.34 -6.20
CA SER A 34 16.84 13.39 -5.31
C SER A 34 16.13 13.46 -3.96
N THR A 35 14.85 13.09 -3.91
CA THR A 35 14.04 13.15 -2.69
C THR A 35 13.23 11.88 -2.54
N ASN A 36 13.22 11.31 -1.32
CA ASN A 36 12.36 10.18 -0.99
C ASN A 36 10.88 10.56 -1.16
N GLY A 37 10.08 9.64 -1.69
CA GLY A 37 8.63 9.73 -1.67
C GLY A 37 8.03 9.20 -0.37
N THR A 38 6.71 9.30 -0.25
CA THR A 38 5.94 8.75 0.85
C THR A 38 5.19 7.49 0.41
N LEU A 39 5.01 6.58 1.36
CA LEU A 39 4.33 5.30 1.19
C LEU A 39 3.16 5.24 2.17
N ASN A 40 1.92 5.11 1.70
CA ASN A 40 0.76 4.97 2.58
C ASN A 40 -0.40 4.23 1.88
N SER A 41 -1.53 4.03 2.57
CA SER A 41 -2.67 3.26 2.05
C SER A 41 -3.76 4.08 1.37
N THR A 42 -3.50 5.35 1.11
CA THR A 42 -4.46 6.27 0.46
C THR A 42 -4.21 6.25 -1.03
N SER A 43 -5.20 5.93 -1.87
CA SER A 43 -5.01 6.04 -3.32
C SER A 43 -4.71 7.49 -3.73
N PRO A 44 -3.81 7.71 -4.72
CA PRO A 44 -3.60 9.04 -5.29
C PRO A 44 -4.90 9.70 -5.74
N ALA A 45 -5.04 11.00 -5.48
CA ALA A 45 -6.18 11.83 -5.87
C ALA A 45 -5.81 12.93 -6.89
N GLY A 46 -4.51 13.13 -7.14
CA GLY A 46 -4.01 14.12 -8.09
C GLY A 46 -4.22 13.70 -9.55
N ALA A 47 -4.24 14.67 -10.45
CA ALA A 47 -4.35 14.43 -11.90
C ALA A 47 -2.99 14.28 -12.61
N THR A 48 -1.91 14.73 -11.98
CA THR A 48 -0.57 14.77 -12.60
C THR A 48 0.32 13.71 -12.01
N SER A 49 0.90 12.86 -12.85
CA SER A 49 1.85 11.87 -12.42
C SER A 49 3.18 12.51 -12.04
N ALA A 50 3.77 12.05 -10.94
CA ALA A 50 5.20 12.16 -10.75
C ALA A 50 5.92 11.19 -11.71
N THR A 51 7.12 11.57 -12.15
CA THR A 51 7.86 10.83 -13.17
C THR A 51 9.34 10.68 -12.84
N TRP A 52 9.93 9.57 -13.30
CA TRP A 52 11.35 9.26 -13.15
C TRP A 52 11.88 8.52 -14.37
N ALA A 53 12.78 9.17 -15.11
CA ALA A 53 13.46 8.53 -16.24
C ALA A 53 14.44 7.46 -15.74
N LEU A 54 14.34 6.24 -16.28
CA LEU A 54 15.18 5.10 -15.88
C LEU A 54 16.56 5.13 -16.56
N GLY A 55 17.14 6.32 -16.74
CA GLY A 55 18.29 6.56 -17.59
C GLY A 55 19.66 6.16 -17.01
N THR A 56 19.73 5.80 -15.74
CA THR A 56 21.00 5.47 -15.06
C THR A 56 20.87 4.17 -14.29
N ALA A 57 21.72 3.18 -14.60
CA ALA A 57 21.73 1.90 -13.92
C ALA A 57 22.19 2.07 -12.47
N SER A 58 21.71 1.19 -11.58
CA SER A 58 21.95 1.23 -10.13
C SER A 58 21.42 2.47 -9.41
N GLN A 59 20.78 3.40 -10.12
CA GLN A 59 20.07 4.51 -9.49
C GLN A 59 18.83 3.97 -8.79
N ALA A 60 18.59 4.43 -7.57
CA ALA A 60 17.47 3.99 -6.75
C ALA A 60 16.56 5.14 -6.39
N CYS A 61 15.26 4.86 -6.29
CA CYS A 61 14.30 5.71 -5.63
C CYS A 61 13.68 5.01 -4.44
N LYS A 62 13.37 5.79 -3.41
CA LYS A 62 12.92 5.31 -2.11
C LYS A 62 11.61 5.96 -1.72
N TRP A 63 10.72 5.16 -1.16
CA TRP A 63 9.49 5.60 -0.51
C TRP A 63 9.45 5.07 0.90
N ALA A 64 8.98 5.89 1.82
CA ALA A 64 8.90 5.51 3.22
C ALA A 64 7.54 5.86 3.80
N THR A 65 7.11 5.10 4.81
CA THR A 65 5.94 5.52 5.59
C THR A 65 6.25 6.80 6.34
N THR A 66 5.23 7.65 6.50
CA THR A 66 5.40 8.93 7.22
C THR A 66 5.48 8.75 8.73
N SER A 67 4.90 7.66 9.23
CA SER A 67 4.90 7.29 10.63
C SER A 67 5.53 5.92 10.83
N SER A 68 6.08 5.70 12.01
CA SER A 68 6.60 4.42 12.44
C SER A 68 5.49 3.49 12.94
N THR A 69 5.71 2.19 12.90
CA THR A 69 4.82 1.17 13.51
C THR A 69 4.55 1.47 14.99
N THR A 70 3.30 1.35 15.42
CA THR A 70 2.91 1.52 16.84
C THR A 70 3.09 0.25 17.67
N GLY A 71 3.28 -0.90 17.02
CA GLY A 71 3.50 -2.19 17.64
C GLY A 71 4.37 -3.10 16.79
N SER A 72 4.96 -4.10 17.42
CA SER A 72 5.68 -5.16 16.72
C SER A 72 4.70 -6.02 15.92
N GLN A 73 5.10 -6.42 14.72
CA GLN A 73 4.30 -7.30 13.87
C GLN A 73 5.18 -8.33 13.17
N ILE A 74 4.60 -9.46 12.81
CA ILE A 74 5.28 -10.52 12.06
C ILE A 74 4.75 -10.51 10.64
N ILE A 75 5.64 -10.35 9.68
CA ILE A 75 5.36 -10.60 8.27
C ILE A 75 5.76 -12.04 7.99
N VAL A 76 4.79 -12.85 7.60
CA VAL A 76 4.98 -14.29 7.45
C VAL A 76 5.59 -14.63 6.10
N ALA A 77 6.35 -15.72 6.01
CA ALA A 77 6.98 -16.17 4.77
C ALA A 77 5.97 -16.51 3.65
N SER A 78 4.73 -16.83 4.03
CA SER A 78 3.63 -17.08 3.10
C SER A 78 3.00 -15.79 2.57
N ASP A 79 3.38 -14.61 3.08
CA ASP A 79 2.88 -13.35 2.55
C ASP A 79 3.40 -13.13 1.13
N VAL A 80 2.50 -12.73 0.24
CA VAL A 80 2.78 -12.48 -1.17
C VAL A 80 2.68 -10.99 -1.43
N PHE A 81 3.74 -10.45 -2.01
CA PHE A 81 3.80 -9.08 -2.49
C PHE A 81 3.64 -9.03 -4.01
N THR A 82 2.84 -8.09 -4.48
CA THR A 82 2.67 -7.77 -5.90
C THR A 82 2.94 -6.29 -6.10
N PHE A 83 3.81 -5.96 -7.06
CA PHE A 83 4.08 -4.58 -7.43
C PHE A 83 3.45 -4.25 -8.78
N THR A 84 2.47 -3.34 -8.75
CA THR A 84 1.81 -2.81 -9.94
C THR A 84 2.29 -1.40 -10.16
N PHE A 85 2.76 -1.09 -11.37
CA PHE A 85 3.33 0.21 -11.69
C PHE A 85 2.96 0.69 -13.08
N TRP A 86 3.31 1.94 -13.37
CA TRP A 86 3.09 2.55 -14.67
C TRP A 86 4.40 3.03 -15.27
N ALA A 87 4.56 2.82 -16.57
CA ALA A 87 5.71 3.27 -17.34
C ALA A 87 5.25 3.87 -18.68
N SER A 88 6.06 4.75 -19.26
CA SER A 88 5.84 5.30 -20.61
C SER A 88 7.12 5.25 -21.43
N ASN A 89 6.96 5.23 -22.75
CA ASN A 89 8.05 5.27 -23.72
C ASN A 89 7.91 6.53 -24.58
N SER A 90 8.88 7.44 -24.49
CA SER A 90 8.89 8.68 -25.28
C SER A 90 9.58 8.56 -26.63
N HIS A 91 10.08 7.38 -27.00
CA HIS A 91 10.87 7.18 -28.21
C HIS A 91 10.14 6.35 -29.27
N SER A 92 10.49 6.59 -30.52
CA SER A 92 10.06 5.78 -31.65
C SER A 92 10.73 4.41 -31.59
N GLY A 93 9.94 3.34 -31.74
CA GLY A 93 10.43 1.97 -31.62
C GLY A 93 10.29 1.41 -30.20
N SER A 94 10.35 0.08 -30.11
CA SER A 94 10.19 -0.60 -28.83
C SER A 94 11.41 -0.39 -27.93
N GLN A 95 11.17 -0.19 -26.64
CA GLN A 95 12.20 0.07 -25.65
C GLN A 95 12.05 -0.93 -24.51
N THR A 96 13.17 -1.39 -23.96
CA THR A 96 13.22 -2.31 -22.82
C THR A 96 13.99 -1.68 -21.67
N ALA A 97 13.49 -1.85 -20.46
CA ALA A 97 14.18 -1.52 -19.22
C ALA A 97 14.02 -2.67 -18.22
N ALA A 98 14.85 -2.66 -17.18
CA ALA A 98 14.69 -3.59 -16.08
C ALA A 98 14.82 -2.87 -14.74
N ILE A 99 13.99 -3.27 -13.77
CA ILE A 99 14.01 -2.77 -12.41
C ILE A 99 14.05 -3.93 -11.42
N SER A 100 14.65 -3.70 -10.26
CA SER A 100 14.53 -4.55 -9.09
C SER A 100 14.01 -3.72 -7.93
N ALA A 101 13.50 -4.38 -6.89
CA ALA A 101 12.99 -3.64 -5.74
C ALA A 101 13.13 -4.40 -4.42
N VAL A 102 13.15 -3.65 -3.33
CA VAL A 102 13.26 -4.17 -1.97
C VAL A 102 12.17 -3.53 -1.12
N PHE A 103 11.35 -4.37 -0.50
CA PHE A 103 10.49 -3.99 0.61
C PHE A 103 11.18 -4.34 1.92
N GLY A 104 11.21 -3.40 2.85
CA GLY A 104 11.89 -3.57 4.11
C GLY A 104 11.42 -2.58 5.17
N TYR A 105 12.15 -2.55 6.28
CA TYR A 105 11.91 -1.58 7.34
C TYR A 105 13.20 -0.92 7.80
N SER A 106 13.08 0.26 8.40
CA SER A 106 14.18 1.06 8.92
C SER A 106 13.79 1.74 10.23
N SER A 107 14.77 2.15 11.04
CA SER A 107 14.55 2.97 12.24
C SER A 107 14.24 4.44 11.91
N ALA A 108 14.38 4.86 10.65
CA ALA A 108 14.10 6.22 10.20
C ALA A 108 13.36 6.24 8.85
N SER A 109 12.49 7.24 8.65
CA SER A 109 11.76 7.46 7.40
C SER A 109 12.67 7.85 6.22
N THR A 110 13.95 8.10 6.45
CA THR A 110 14.93 8.33 5.38
C THR A 110 15.35 7.03 4.66
N CYS A 111 15.04 5.86 5.23
CA CYS A 111 15.37 4.55 4.65
C CYS A 111 16.85 4.44 4.22
N THR A 112 17.77 4.96 5.04
CA THR A 112 19.21 4.92 4.77
C THR A 112 19.78 3.51 4.96
N THR A 113 19.38 2.85 6.04
CA THR A 113 19.68 1.43 6.32
C THR A 113 18.36 0.67 6.39
N VAL A 114 18.16 -0.28 5.48
CA VAL A 114 16.91 -1.04 5.35
C VAL A 114 17.19 -2.50 5.68
N THR A 115 16.43 -3.04 6.63
CA THR A 115 16.33 -4.48 6.84
C THR A 115 15.31 -5.04 5.86
N THR A 116 15.74 -5.93 4.99
CA THR A 116 14.89 -6.53 3.95
C THR A 116 13.80 -7.40 4.57
N ILE A 117 12.57 -7.19 4.11
CA ILE A 117 11.43 -8.09 4.34
C ILE A 117 11.30 -9.03 3.15
N ALA A 118 11.23 -8.47 1.94
CA ALA A 118 11.11 -9.21 0.69
C ALA A 118 11.78 -8.45 -0.45
N SER A 119 12.30 -9.19 -1.43
CA SER A 119 13.00 -8.62 -2.58
C SER A 119 12.33 -9.07 -3.87
N MET A 120 11.99 -8.12 -4.72
CA MET A 120 11.58 -8.36 -6.09
C MET A 120 12.85 -8.59 -6.93
N PRO A 121 12.96 -9.73 -7.63
CA PRO A 121 14.08 -9.97 -8.54
C PRO A 121 14.05 -8.95 -9.69
N SER A 122 15.15 -8.89 -10.46
CA SER A 122 15.19 -8.04 -11.66
C SER A 122 14.07 -8.43 -12.62
N PHE A 123 13.17 -7.50 -12.88
CA PHE A 123 12.05 -7.63 -13.79
C PHE A 123 12.29 -6.78 -15.03
N SER A 124 12.34 -7.43 -16.20
CA SER A 124 12.49 -6.77 -17.50
C SER A 124 11.12 -6.58 -18.13
N PHE A 125 10.85 -5.37 -18.63
CA PHE A 125 9.61 -5.04 -19.32
C PHE A 125 9.91 -4.24 -20.60
N THR A 126 9.02 -4.35 -21.57
CA THR A 126 9.20 -3.78 -22.91
C THR A 126 7.96 -3.00 -23.30
N LEU A 127 8.15 -1.72 -23.63
CA LEU A 127 7.08 -0.84 -24.07
C LEU A 127 7.09 -0.69 -25.59
N ALA A 128 5.90 -0.56 -26.16
CA ALA A 128 5.72 -0.26 -27.58
C ALA A 128 6.20 1.16 -27.93
N SER A 129 6.37 1.42 -29.23
CA SER A 129 6.75 2.73 -29.76
C SER A 129 5.79 3.82 -29.29
N LEU A 130 6.32 4.92 -28.73
CA LEU A 130 5.54 6.07 -28.26
C LEU A 130 4.39 5.68 -27.31
N ALA A 131 4.59 4.62 -26.51
CA ALA A 131 3.60 4.18 -25.55
C ALA A 131 3.39 5.27 -24.50
N GLY A 132 2.13 5.68 -24.33
CA GLY A 132 1.71 6.48 -23.18
C GLY A 132 1.86 5.71 -21.87
N ALA A 133 1.20 6.19 -20.82
CA ALA A 133 1.17 5.47 -19.54
C ALA A 133 0.60 4.05 -19.75
N THR A 134 1.45 3.06 -19.53
CA THR A 134 1.15 1.63 -19.67
C THR A 134 1.34 0.99 -18.31
N GLN A 135 0.35 0.19 -17.89
CA GLN A 135 0.42 -0.53 -16.63
C GLN A 135 1.26 -1.78 -16.79
N GLU A 136 2.13 -2.02 -15.82
CA GLU A 136 2.97 -3.20 -15.71
C GLU A 136 2.71 -3.85 -14.35
N ILE A 137 2.77 -5.18 -14.32
CA ILE A 137 2.62 -5.97 -13.10
C ILE A 137 3.85 -6.84 -12.98
N ALA A 138 4.66 -6.58 -11.97
CA ALA A 138 5.85 -7.37 -11.72
C ALA A 138 5.47 -8.77 -11.18
N PRO A 139 6.36 -9.76 -11.30
CA PRO A 139 6.19 -11.05 -10.65
C PRO A 139 5.99 -10.90 -9.15
N THR A 140 5.21 -11.81 -8.57
CA THR A 140 5.04 -11.86 -7.13
C THR A 140 6.34 -12.26 -6.43
N PHE A 141 6.51 -11.78 -5.20
CA PHE A 141 7.67 -12.09 -4.37
C PHE A 141 7.26 -12.20 -2.90
N SER A 142 8.02 -12.95 -2.11
CA SER A 142 7.69 -13.27 -0.72
C SER A 142 8.92 -13.19 0.18
N PRO A 143 8.74 -13.02 1.49
CA PRO A 143 9.85 -13.13 2.45
C PRO A 143 10.46 -14.52 2.40
N ALA A 144 11.80 -14.61 2.53
CA ALA A 144 12.48 -15.91 2.59
C ALA A 144 12.19 -16.68 3.89
N SER A 145 11.78 -15.96 4.94
CA SER A 145 11.42 -16.48 6.25
C SER A 145 10.45 -15.52 6.94
N ASN A 146 9.87 -15.91 8.06
CA ASN A 146 9.11 -14.98 8.90
C ASN A 146 10.03 -13.85 9.38
N ILE A 147 9.55 -12.61 9.28
CA ILE A 147 10.28 -11.41 9.69
C ILE A 147 9.50 -10.69 10.79
N THR A 148 10.13 -10.49 11.93
CA THR A 148 9.59 -9.62 12.98
C THR A 148 10.00 -8.18 12.69
N VAL A 149 9.01 -7.32 12.47
CA VAL A 149 9.18 -5.88 12.35
C VAL A 149 8.95 -5.26 13.74
N PRO A 150 9.98 -4.66 14.36
CA PRO A 150 9.85 -4.04 15.69
C PRO A 150 8.91 -2.83 15.69
N THR A 151 8.39 -2.48 16.87
CA THR A 151 7.77 -1.17 17.10
C THR A 151 8.74 -0.04 16.77
N GLY A 152 8.25 1.09 16.27
CA GLY A 152 9.10 2.23 15.92
C GLY A 152 9.80 2.10 14.57
N SER A 153 9.41 1.12 13.74
CA SER A 153 9.98 0.92 12.41
C SER A 153 9.19 1.67 11.34
N PHE A 154 9.85 2.24 10.35
CA PHE A 154 9.26 2.79 9.14
C PHE A 154 9.35 1.75 8.03
N PHE A 155 8.28 1.53 7.27
CA PHE A 155 8.38 0.66 6.09
C PHE A 155 8.99 1.44 4.93
N CYS A 156 9.83 0.76 4.17
CA CYS A 156 10.63 1.29 3.10
C CYS A 156 10.39 0.47 1.84
N TRP A 157 10.10 1.15 0.73
CA TRP A 157 10.07 0.58 -0.59
C TRP A 157 11.18 1.23 -1.42
N THR A 158 12.08 0.43 -1.97
CA THR A 158 13.20 0.93 -2.79
C THR A 158 13.17 0.27 -4.15
N ILE A 159 13.03 1.06 -5.22
CA ILE A 159 13.13 0.58 -6.60
C ILE A 159 14.51 0.97 -7.12
N THR A 160 15.20 0.04 -7.76
CA THR A 160 16.52 0.25 -8.38
C THR A 160 16.45 -0.05 -9.86
N VAL A 161 17.05 0.81 -10.68
CA VAL A 161 17.23 0.55 -12.10
C VAL A 161 18.26 -0.57 -12.28
N ALA A 162 17.83 -1.71 -12.80
CA ALA A 162 18.72 -2.82 -13.13
C ALA A 162 19.36 -2.61 -14.51
N THR A 163 18.56 -2.22 -15.51
CA THR A 163 19.03 -1.88 -16.86
C THR A 163 18.52 -0.50 -17.25
N ALA A 164 19.44 0.39 -17.58
CA ALA A 164 19.13 1.78 -17.91
C ALA A 164 18.45 1.92 -19.29
N ASN A 165 17.42 2.75 -19.36
CA ASN A 165 16.83 3.24 -20.60
C ASN A 165 16.30 4.66 -20.40
N VAL A 166 16.91 5.64 -21.06
CA VAL A 166 16.55 7.06 -20.94
C VAL A 166 15.17 7.38 -21.55
N ASN A 167 14.67 6.53 -22.43
CA ASN A 167 13.40 6.73 -23.11
C ASN A 167 12.21 6.18 -22.32
N ILE A 168 12.48 5.38 -21.29
CA ILE A 168 11.45 4.83 -20.41
C ILE A 168 11.39 5.66 -19.14
N SER A 169 10.18 6.14 -18.82
CA SER A 169 9.89 6.83 -17.57
C SER A 169 8.93 6.01 -16.73
N PHE A 170 9.21 5.90 -15.44
CA PHE A 170 8.32 5.39 -14.43
C PHE A 170 7.35 6.49 -13.97
N LEU A 171 6.08 6.17 -13.76
CA LEU A 171 5.02 7.10 -13.38
C LEU A 171 4.33 6.64 -12.09
N TRP A 172 4.00 7.59 -11.22
CA TRP A 172 3.23 7.34 -10.00
C TRP A 172 2.43 8.57 -9.56
N ASP A 173 1.66 8.43 -8.49
CA ASP A 173 0.95 9.52 -7.78
C ASP A 173 -0.10 10.30 -8.59
N ALA A 174 -0.74 9.67 -9.57
CA ALA A 174 -1.97 10.21 -10.17
C ALA A 174 -3.10 9.18 -10.18
N THR A 175 -4.35 9.65 -10.24
CA THR A 175 -5.55 8.81 -10.33
C THR A 175 -5.55 7.84 -11.52
N THR A 176 -4.84 8.18 -12.60
CA THR A 176 -4.68 7.34 -13.80
C THR A 176 -3.42 6.50 -13.80
N THR A 177 -2.50 6.71 -12.86
CA THR A 177 -1.22 6.00 -12.74
C THR A 177 -0.94 5.67 -11.28
N THR A 178 -1.92 5.02 -10.64
CA THR A 178 -1.81 4.57 -9.26
C THR A 178 -0.82 3.41 -9.19
N THR A 179 0.39 3.70 -8.71
CA THR A 179 1.44 2.70 -8.52
C THR A 179 1.44 2.24 -7.07
N ASN A 180 1.44 0.93 -6.86
CA ASN A 180 1.19 0.33 -5.56
C ASN A 180 1.96 -0.97 -5.33
N LEU A 181 2.33 -1.18 -4.07
CA LEU A 181 2.81 -2.44 -3.52
C LEU A 181 1.69 -3.07 -2.70
N ASN A 182 1.20 -4.24 -3.13
CA ASN A 182 0.16 -4.97 -2.43
C ASN A 182 0.77 -6.13 -1.66
N SER A 183 0.41 -6.27 -0.39
CA SER A 183 0.68 -7.43 0.47
C SER A 183 -0.62 -8.22 0.65
N SER A 184 -0.53 -9.55 0.64
CA SER A 184 -1.66 -10.42 0.98
C SER A 184 -2.03 -10.38 2.47
N GLN A 185 -1.09 -9.96 3.33
CA GLN A 185 -1.29 -9.76 4.75
C GLN A 185 -1.72 -8.32 5.09
N THR A 186 -2.50 -8.16 6.15
CA THR A 186 -2.69 -6.85 6.77
C THR A 186 -1.42 -6.42 7.52
N ILE A 187 -0.86 -5.27 7.14
CA ILE A 187 0.30 -4.63 7.74
C ILE A 187 -0.20 -3.37 8.44
N PHE A 188 0.06 -3.27 9.73
CA PHE A 188 -0.44 -2.17 10.55
C PHE A 188 0.56 -1.02 10.58
N ILE A 189 0.08 0.17 10.20
CA ILE A 189 0.80 1.43 10.33
C ILE A 189 -0.21 2.45 10.89
N PRO A 190 0.18 3.34 11.83
CA PRO A 190 -0.75 4.29 12.44
C PRO A 190 -1.63 5.10 11.47
N GLU A 191 -1.22 5.33 10.22
CA GLU A 191 -2.05 5.98 9.20
C GLU A 191 -3.36 5.21 8.91
N LEU A 192 -3.39 3.87 9.06
CA LEU A 192 -4.61 3.07 8.90
C LEU A 192 -5.61 3.31 10.05
N LEU A 193 -5.14 3.63 11.26
CA LEU A 193 -6.01 3.74 12.42
C LEU A 193 -6.96 4.95 12.33
N LEU A 194 -6.55 6.05 11.70
CA LEU A 194 -7.46 7.19 11.48
C LEU A 194 -8.60 6.84 10.51
N ALA A 195 -8.32 6.07 9.46
CA ALA A 195 -9.36 5.64 8.52
C ALA A 195 -10.36 4.66 9.17
N LEU A 196 -9.88 3.72 9.98
CA LEU A 196 -10.74 2.75 10.69
C LEU A 196 -11.55 3.37 11.84
N LEU A 197 -10.98 4.32 12.60
CA LEU A 197 -11.71 5.05 13.63
C LEU A 197 -12.81 5.94 13.02
N GLY A 198 -12.61 6.47 11.81
CA GLY A 198 -13.64 7.20 11.06
C GLY A 198 -14.87 6.36 10.73
N LEU A 199 -14.70 5.09 10.30
CA LEU A 199 -15.83 4.20 10.03
C LEU A 199 -16.53 3.69 11.30
N GLY A 200 -15.78 3.44 12.37
CA GLY A 200 -16.33 2.92 13.64
C GLY A 200 -17.30 3.87 14.36
N VAL A 201 -17.22 5.18 14.10
CA VAL A 201 -18.11 6.20 14.68
C VAL A 201 -19.41 6.37 13.89
N ILE A 202 -19.40 6.16 12.58
CA ILE A 202 -20.56 6.44 11.69
C ILE A 202 -21.64 5.35 11.81
N ILE A 203 -21.24 4.08 12.00
CA ILE A 203 -22.15 2.94 12.09
C ILE A 203 -23.10 3.03 13.32
N PRO A 204 -22.64 3.30 14.56
CA PRO A 204 -23.54 3.44 15.71
C PRO A 204 -24.41 4.70 15.67
N LEU A 205 -23.96 5.78 15.02
CA LEU A 205 -24.75 7.01 14.87
C LEU A 205 -25.89 6.86 13.84
N ALA A 206 -25.64 6.20 12.70
CA ALA A 206 -26.67 5.90 11.72
C ALA A 206 -27.72 4.90 12.24
N ALA A 207 -27.30 3.91 13.05
CA ALA A 207 -28.21 2.98 13.70
C ALA A 207 -29.10 3.65 14.77
N ARG A 208 -28.55 4.62 15.54
CA ARG A 208 -29.34 5.40 16.50
C ARG A 208 -30.31 6.39 15.85
N ALA A 209 -29.99 6.93 14.68
CA ALA A 209 -30.88 7.84 13.95
C ALA A 209 -32.11 7.10 13.38
N ARG A 210 -31.96 5.85 12.93
CA ARG A 210 -33.08 5.05 12.40
C ARG A 210 -34.04 4.53 13.48
N LEU A 211 -33.65 4.52 14.75
CA LEU A 211 -34.52 4.15 15.87
C LEU A 211 -35.28 5.34 16.49
N ARG A 212 -35.08 6.56 15.99
CA ARG A 212 -35.71 7.79 16.50
C ARG A 212 -36.53 8.54 15.45
N LEU A 213 -37.10 7.83 14.47
CA LEU A 213 -38.19 8.39 13.68
C LEU A 213 -39.52 8.05 14.37
N PRO A 214 -40.20 8.99 15.02
CA PRO A 214 -41.60 8.78 15.40
C PRO A 214 -42.43 8.65 14.12
N LEU A 215 -43.25 7.60 14.07
CA LEU A 215 -44.34 7.43 13.11
C LEU A 215 -45.21 8.70 13.13
N LYS A 216 -45.06 9.57 12.12
CA LYS A 216 -45.97 10.69 11.92
C LYS A 216 -47.26 10.13 11.33
N SER A 217 -48.18 9.79 12.21
CA SER A 217 -49.57 9.46 11.89
C SER A 217 -50.20 10.63 11.11
N HIS A 218 -50.56 10.39 9.86
CA HIS A 218 -51.45 11.27 9.10
C HIS A 218 -52.90 10.98 9.50
N GLY A 219 -53.38 11.66 10.54
CA GLY A 219 -54.82 11.83 10.79
C GLY A 219 -55.35 12.99 9.95
N GLY A 220 -56.32 12.72 9.08
CA GLY A 220 -56.99 13.71 8.23
C GLY A 220 -58.31 14.24 8.80
N CYS A 221 -58.79 15.31 8.15
CA CYS A 221 -60.14 15.93 8.16
C CYS A 221 -60.60 16.60 9.47
N ARG A 222 -61.34 17.72 9.49
CA ARG A 222 -62.16 18.43 8.48
C ARG A 222 -62.55 19.81 9.03
N THR A 223 -62.89 20.75 8.15
CA THR A 223 -64.07 21.63 8.34
C THR A 223 -65.15 21.14 7.40
#